data_AF-A0A7X2TG47-F1
#
_entry.id   AF-A0A7X2TG47-F1
#
_cell.length_a   1.000
_cell.length_b   1.000
_cell.length_c   1.000
_cell.angle_alpha   90.00
_cell.angle_beta   90.00
_cell.angle_gamma   90.00
#
_symmetry.space_group_name_H-M   'P 1'
#
loop_
_entity.id
_entity.type
_entity.pdbx_description
1 polymer ?
#
loop_
_entity_poly.entity_id
_entity_poly.type
_entity_poly.pdbx_seq_one_letter_code
_entity_poly.pdbx_strand_id
1 'polypeptide(L)'
;MMIRIEKWKTFLKELSSDHRVRLFFVSVFCFGILAHGMMMFNKYSFGDDSWLLFSIGSLIDVGRWMLGIIGKLYGLIFRNNYSLPLLHVFWTMVFTGLSGTVIIRALDLKNRWSIICLAAVMIAIPSVTGTLGYLFTSAYYALAAFLALLSSVMLFRAENLRQMFAADVLLCCTIGIYQAEEGLAISFLLILLLKHCLQDNLNSRAFWKKAGILLGNLLISAILYAGITVLFLKAAHMTMSAHAGLDQLSGSVGFSLVLTRILQVYQEFILPSAMASTNMYPGNIRILYEVLLILIVLMLGRELRNTKNRSLYLEVFLFLLVFPPAVKLMFLLTDAAYVHSLMMYADIMVFVLAMTLMERVSGSLIRKASVVLLALISFMYVRYDNVVYLKTEVQQSQAVSYYNSLITRIRSVQGYTDDTPVCWIGSLKEVSDGTISDYPEFREVITTPYDEVMIRDYAWNYMMKLWCGFDPETVPEEAFSDRKEVQTMPSYPDDGSIRMIDGTIVVKCSEEGN
;
A
#
# COMPACT_ATOMS: atom_id res chain seq x y z
N MET A 1 27.77 27.83 0.58
CA MET A 1 27.04 26.59 0.89
C MET A 1 26.90 26.45 2.42
N MET A 2 26.18 27.40 3.03
CA MET A 2 25.98 27.47 4.48
C MET A 2 24.59 28.07 4.71
N ILE A 3 23.58 27.45 4.08
CA ILE A 3 22.16 27.76 4.34
C ILE A 3 21.86 27.17 5.72
N ARG A 4 22.22 27.99 6.71
CA ARG A 4 21.98 27.94 8.15
C ARG A 4 21.21 26.73 8.69
N ILE A 5 21.95 25.91 9.43
CA ILE A 5 21.47 25.01 10.51
C ILE A 5 20.46 25.72 11.45
N GLU A 6 20.52 27.05 11.58
CA GLU A 6 19.52 27.83 12.33
C GLU A 6 18.10 27.74 11.74
N LYS A 7 17.90 27.69 10.42
CA LYS A 7 16.56 27.56 9.83
C LYS A 7 15.93 26.20 10.15
N TRP A 8 16.74 25.15 10.24
CA TRP A 8 16.30 23.82 10.67
C TRP A 8 15.96 23.78 12.16
N LYS A 9 16.74 24.45 13.02
CA LYS A 9 16.40 24.61 14.44
C LYS A 9 15.08 25.38 14.61
N THR A 10 14.86 26.45 13.85
CA THR A 10 13.60 27.21 13.88
C THR A 10 12.43 26.37 13.37
N PHE A 11 12.61 25.61 12.28
CA PHE A 11 11.58 24.70 11.78
C PHE A 11 11.22 23.59 12.77
N LEU A 12 12.20 22.94 13.42
CA LEU A 12 11.96 21.94 14.47
C LEU A 12 11.35 22.58 15.74
N LYS A 13 11.71 23.82 16.06
CA LYS A 13 11.12 24.60 17.15
C LYS A 13 9.67 25.01 16.85
N GLU A 14 9.36 25.31 15.60
CA GLU A 14 7.99 25.58 15.11
C GLU A 14 7.15 24.29 14.98
N LEU A 15 7.78 23.17 14.65
CA LEU A 15 7.14 21.85 14.66
C LEU A 15 6.76 21.43 16.09
N SER A 16 7.66 21.69 17.05
CA SER A 16 7.45 21.39 18.47
C SER A 16 6.57 22.41 19.20
N SER A 17 6.38 23.62 18.67
CA SER A 17 5.49 24.62 19.29
C SER A 17 4.01 24.42 18.93
N ASP A 18 3.70 23.95 17.71
CA ASP A 18 2.31 23.68 17.30
C ASP A 18 1.74 22.47 18.06
N HIS A 19 0.83 22.74 19.00
CA HIS A 19 0.19 21.70 19.80
C HIS A 19 -0.60 20.69 18.96
N ARG A 20 -1.11 21.10 17.78
CA ARG A 20 -1.88 20.24 16.88
C ARG A 20 -0.99 19.18 16.25
N VAL A 21 0.20 19.60 15.81
CA VAL A 21 1.21 18.71 15.22
C VAL A 21 1.73 17.74 16.26
N ARG A 22 2.02 18.21 17.48
CA ARG A 22 2.40 17.32 18.59
C ARG A 22 1.32 16.30 18.91
N LEU A 23 0.07 16.73 19.03
CA LEU A 23 -1.07 15.84 19.27
C LEU A 23 -1.19 14.79 18.17
N PHE A 24 -1.05 15.20 16.90
CA PHE A 24 -1.07 14.29 15.76
C PHE A 24 0.05 13.25 15.85
N PHE A 25 1.30 13.67 16.03
CA PHE A 25 2.45 12.78 16.14
C PHE A 25 2.26 11.77 17.28
N VAL A 26 1.93 12.22 18.49
CA VAL A 26 1.69 11.32 19.62
C VAL A 26 0.57 10.33 19.29
N SER A 27 -0.50 10.80 18.65
CA SER A 27 -1.61 9.93 18.25
C SER A 27 -1.18 8.89 17.21
N VAL A 28 -0.38 9.26 16.20
CA VAL A 28 0.17 8.31 15.22
C VAL A 28 0.98 7.24 15.92
N PHE A 29 1.80 7.62 16.92
CA PHE A 29 2.58 6.65 17.68
C PHE A 29 1.70 5.72 18.53
N CYS A 30 0.71 6.26 19.24
CA CYS A 30 -0.22 5.46 20.03
C CYS A 30 -1.02 4.49 19.16
N PHE A 31 -1.67 4.98 18.10
CA PHE A 31 -2.49 4.15 17.21
C PHE A 31 -1.64 3.20 16.38
N GLY A 32 -0.44 3.60 15.94
CA GLY A 32 0.46 2.71 15.20
C GLY A 32 0.97 1.55 16.06
N ILE A 33 1.25 1.77 17.35
CA ILE A 33 1.58 0.67 18.28
C ILE A 33 0.35 -0.22 18.53
N LEU A 34 -0.83 0.37 18.71
CA LEU A 34 -2.06 -0.40 18.92
C LEU A 34 -2.43 -1.25 17.68
N ALA A 35 -2.27 -0.71 16.48
CA ALA A 35 -2.60 -1.40 15.23
C ALA A 35 -1.52 -2.41 14.84
N HIS A 36 -0.24 -2.01 14.88
CA HIS A 36 0.87 -2.76 14.29
C HIS A 36 1.90 -3.25 15.30
N GLY A 37 1.61 -3.21 16.61
CA GLY A 37 2.53 -3.68 17.64
C GLY A 37 3.00 -5.12 17.41
N MET A 38 2.11 -6.01 16.97
CA MET A 38 2.48 -7.38 16.58
C MET A 38 3.54 -7.38 15.47
N MET A 39 3.35 -6.60 14.42
CA MET A 39 4.31 -6.50 13.31
C MET A 39 5.57 -5.72 13.68
N MET A 40 5.50 -4.79 14.63
CA MET A 40 6.65 -3.99 15.08
C MET A 40 7.63 -4.82 15.90
N PHE A 41 7.11 -5.74 16.71
CA PHE A 41 7.89 -6.51 17.68
C PHE A 41 8.13 -7.97 17.27
N ASN A 42 7.53 -8.43 16.17
CA ASN A 42 7.77 -9.75 15.59
C ASN A 42 8.16 -9.63 14.11
N LYS A 43 8.75 -10.70 13.57
CA LYS A 43 9.05 -10.79 12.14
C LYS A 43 8.06 -11.75 11.49
N TYR A 44 7.19 -11.19 10.67
CA TYR A 44 6.38 -11.96 9.73
C TYR A 44 7.02 -11.90 8.35
N SER A 45 7.15 -13.05 7.71
CA SER A 45 7.64 -13.14 6.33
C SER A 45 6.65 -13.96 5.52
N PHE A 46 5.84 -13.23 4.76
CA PHE A 46 4.80 -13.74 3.89
C PHE A 46 5.10 -13.29 2.46
N GLY A 47 4.91 -14.17 1.48
CA GLY A 47 5.14 -13.88 0.07
C GLY A 47 6.50 -13.25 -0.18
N ASP A 48 6.47 -12.03 -0.73
CA ASP A 48 7.67 -11.30 -1.16
C ASP A 48 8.69 -11.04 -0.06
N ASP A 49 8.24 -10.82 1.17
CA ASP A 49 9.16 -10.53 2.27
C ASP A 49 10.06 -11.73 2.62
N SER A 50 9.62 -12.96 2.33
CA SER A 50 10.40 -14.19 2.57
C SER A 50 11.69 -14.27 1.75
N TRP A 51 11.69 -13.72 0.53
CA TRP A 51 12.85 -13.76 -0.37
C TRP A 51 13.53 -12.40 -0.56
N LEU A 52 12.83 -11.30 -0.22
CA LEU A 52 13.35 -9.93 -0.26
C LEU A 52 13.87 -9.41 1.09
N LEU A 53 14.12 -10.30 2.06
CA LEU A 53 14.66 -9.95 3.39
C LEU A 53 15.89 -9.03 3.33
N PHE A 54 16.73 -9.17 2.29
CA PHE A 54 17.96 -8.41 2.08
C PHE A 54 17.91 -7.44 0.89
N SER A 55 16.70 -7.09 0.43
CA SER A 55 16.46 -6.23 -0.73
C SER A 55 15.40 -5.18 -0.40
N ILE A 56 15.10 -4.30 -1.34
CA ILE A 56 14.05 -3.29 -1.24
C ILE A 56 12.93 -3.48 -2.28
N GLY A 57 12.92 -4.65 -2.94
CA GLY A 57 11.95 -5.06 -3.96
C GLY A 57 12.39 -4.76 -5.39
N SER A 58 11.45 -4.92 -6.33
CA SER A 58 11.66 -4.61 -7.75
C SER A 58 11.88 -3.11 -7.96
N LEU A 59 12.79 -2.76 -8.88
CA LEU A 59 13.35 -1.42 -9.01
C LEU A 59 13.12 -0.85 -10.41
N ILE A 60 14.16 -0.85 -11.24
CA ILE A 60 14.21 -0.13 -12.52
C ILE A 60 13.27 -0.76 -13.55
N ASP A 61 13.17 -2.08 -13.54
CA ASP A 61 12.31 -2.90 -14.40
C ASP A 61 10.81 -2.62 -14.20
N VAL A 62 10.42 -2.08 -13.04
CA VAL A 62 9.04 -1.68 -12.75
C VAL A 62 8.89 -0.16 -12.58
N GLY A 63 9.86 0.62 -13.05
CA GLY A 63 9.81 2.10 -13.02
C GLY A 63 10.13 2.75 -11.67
N ARG A 64 10.53 1.99 -10.64
CA ARG A 64 10.85 2.48 -9.29
C ARG A 64 12.33 2.89 -9.17
N TRP A 65 12.78 3.76 -10.07
CA TRP A 65 14.19 4.18 -10.14
C TRP A 65 14.64 4.98 -8.91
N MET A 66 13.77 5.82 -8.33
CA MET A 66 14.10 6.63 -7.16
C MET A 66 14.16 5.76 -5.89
N LEU A 67 13.30 4.75 -5.78
CA LEU A 67 13.42 3.72 -4.74
C LEU A 67 14.80 3.06 -4.80
N GLY A 68 15.26 2.69 -6.00
CA GLY A 68 16.60 2.13 -6.22
C GLY A 68 17.74 3.06 -5.81
N ILE A 69 17.62 4.37 -6.08
CA ILE A 69 18.61 5.37 -5.61
C ILE A 69 18.63 5.41 -4.07
N ILE A 70 17.47 5.49 -3.43
CA ILE A 70 17.38 5.59 -1.97
C ILE A 70 17.93 4.31 -1.31
N GLY A 71 17.61 3.12 -1.84
CA GLY A 71 18.14 1.86 -1.33
C GLY A 71 19.66 1.74 -1.48
N LYS A 72 20.23 2.25 -2.57
CA LYS A 72 21.69 2.32 -2.73
C LYS A 72 22.33 3.27 -1.73
N LEU A 73 21.71 4.43 -1.47
CA LEU A 73 22.18 5.36 -0.45
C LEU A 73 22.10 4.76 0.95
N TYR A 74 21.00 4.08 1.28
CA TYR A 74 20.85 3.36 2.54
C TYR A 74 21.91 2.26 2.68
N GLY A 75 22.09 1.44 1.64
CA GLY A 75 23.12 0.42 1.58
C GLY A 75 24.55 0.97 1.67
N LEU A 76 24.82 2.19 1.18
CA LEU A 76 26.13 2.82 1.35
C LEU A 76 26.42 3.16 2.82
N ILE A 77 25.39 3.60 3.56
CA ILE A 77 25.51 3.99 4.97
C ILE A 77 25.56 2.76 5.88
N PHE A 78 24.70 1.77 5.63
CA PHE A 78 24.47 0.62 6.53
C PHE A 78 25.00 -0.71 5.98
N ARG A 79 25.74 -0.68 4.86
CA ARG A 79 26.29 -1.82 4.08
C ARG A 79 25.26 -2.71 3.39
N ASN A 80 24.08 -2.89 3.97
CA ASN A 80 23.06 -3.75 3.39
C ASN A 80 21.65 -3.26 3.72
N ASN A 81 20.67 -3.68 2.91
CA ASN A 81 19.25 -3.47 3.20
C ASN A 81 18.71 -4.69 3.95
N TYR A 82 17.88 -4.46 4.96
CA TYR A 82 17.30 -5.50 5.78
C TYR A 82 15.83 -5.18 6.03
N SER A 83 14.94 -6.18 5.94
CA SER A 83 13.54 -6.05 6.34
C SER A 83 13.41 -6.07 7.87
N LEU A 84 13.65 -4.92 8.51
CA LEU A 84 13.73 -4.77 9.97
C LEU A 84 12.39 -4.31 10.55
N PRO A 85 11.65 -5.15 11.31
CA PRO A 85 10.30 -4.83 11.75
C PRO A 85 10.21 -3.54 12.55
N LEU A 86 10.99 -3.46 13.64
CA LEU A 86 10.99 -2.30 14.53
C LEU A 86 11.33 -1.00 13.79
N LEU A 87 12.39 -1.00 12.98
CA LEU A 87 12.86 0.22 12.31
C LEU A 87 11.95 0.64 11.16
N HIS A 88 11.49 -0.30 10.34
CA HIS A 88 10.65 0.02 9.20
C HIS A 88 9.26 0.48 9.65
N VAL A 89 8.65 -0.19 10.64
CA VAL A 89 7.38 0.28 11.24
C VAL A 89 7.57 1.65 11.90
N PHE A 90 8.65 1.85 12.66
CA PHE A 90 8.96 3.14 13.27
C PHE A 90 9.09 4.27 12.23
N TRP A 91 9.85 4.04 11.15
CA TRP A 91 10.01 5.05 10.09
C TRP A 91 8.72 5.28 9.30
N THR A 92 7.92 4.25 9.06
CA THR A 92 6.55 4.40 8.53
C THR A 92 5.73 5.34 9.41
N MET A 93 5.74 5.15 10.74
CA MET A 93 5.04 6.04 11.67
C MET A 93 5.58 7.47 11.65
N VAL A 94 6.90 7.65 11.54
CA VAL A 94 7.53 8.98 11.41
C VAL A 94 7.05 9.69 10.12
N PHE A 95 7.10 9.01 8.98
CA PHE A 95 6.68 9.59 7.70
C PHE A 95 5.16 9.82 7.63
N THR A 96 4.35 8.98 8.27
CA THR A 96 2.92 9.24 8.48
C THR A 96 2.70 10.48 9.36
N GLY A 97 3.48 10.64 10.42
CA GLY A 97 3.52 11.85 11.27
C GLY A 97 3.81 13.13 10.47
N LEU A 98 4.82 13.07 9.60
CA LEU A 98 5.19 14.18 8.69
C LEU A 98 4.08 14.45 7.65
N SER A 99 3.51 13.41 7.06
CA SER A 99 2.38 13.49 6.13
C SER A 99 1.19 14.22 6.74
N GLY A 100 0.75 13.81 7.93
CA GLY A 100 -0.36 14.49 8.60
C GLY A 100 -0.03 15.91 9.05
N THR A 101 1.24 16.22 9.33
CA THR A 101 1.67 17.61 9.57
C THR A 101 1.43 18.50 8.35
N VAL A 102 1.72 17.99 7.14
CA VAL A 102 1.43 18.70 5.89
C VAL A 102 -0.09 18.92 5.75
N ILE A 103 -0.89 17.88 5.96
CA ILE A 103 -2.36 17.93 5.87
C ILE A 103 -2.94 18.94 6.87
N ILE A 104 -2.59 18.83 8.16
CA ILE A 104 -3.10 19.71 9.23
C ILE A 104 -2.79 21.17 8.93
N ARG A 105 -1.56 21.48 8.48
CA ARG A 105 -1.15 22.86 8.21
C ARG A 105 -1.74 23.41 6.91
N ALA A 106 -1.85 22.61 5.85
CA ALA A 106 -2.41 23.05 4.58
C ALA A 106 -3.93 23.27 4.68
N LEU A 107 -4.62 22.41 5.42
CA LEU A 107 -6.06 22.48 5.62
C LEU A 107 -6.47 23.30 6.85
N ASP A 108 -5.51 23.75 7.66
CA ASP A 108 -5.74 24.47 8.91
C ASP A 108 -6.74 23.76 9.83
N LEU A 109 -6.54 22.44 10.03
CA LEU A 109 -7.34 21.65 10.95
C LEU A 109 -7.10 22.15 12.38
N LYS A 110 -8.16 22.31 13.18
CA LYS A 110 -8.10 22.88 14.53
C LYS A 110 -8.69 21.96 15.58
N ASN A 111 -9.66 21.14 15.20
CA ASN A 111 -10.33 20.27 16.13
C ASN A 111 -9.42 19.11 16.57
N ARG A 112 -9.18 19.02 17.87
CA ARG A 112 -8.37 17.94 18.46
C ARG A 112 -8.87 16.54 18.12
N TRP A 113 -10.19 16.32 18.02
CA TRP A 113 -10.75 15.00 17.70
C TRP A 113 -10.57 14.66 16.23
N SER A 114 -10.75 15.62 15.31
CA SER A 114 -10.38 15.45 13.90
C SER A 114 -8.90 15.11 13.76
N ILE A 115 -8.01 15.78 14.51
CA ILE A 115 -6.57 15.51 14.49
C ILE A 115 -6.25 14.09 15.00
N ILE A 116 -6.84 13.66 16.12
CA ILE A 116 -6.65 12.31 16.67
C ILE A 116 -7.18 11.24 15.71
N CYS A 117 -8.39 11.44 15.16
CA CYS A 117 -9.00 10.50 14.21
C CYS A 117 -8.21 10.46 12.88
N LEU A 118 -7.67 11.58 12.42
CA LEU A 118 -6.78 11.62 11.25
C LEU A 118 -5.57 10.74 11.48
N ALA A 119 -4.94 10.87 12.65
CA ALA A 119 -3.76 10.08 12.99
C ALA A 119 -4.07 8.59 12.99
N ALA A 120 -5.19 8.22 13.62
CA ALA A 120 -5.63 6.84 13.72
C ALA A 120 -5.97 6.23 12.35
N VAL A 121 -6.75 6.94 11.51
CA VAL A 121 -7.09 6.45 10.16
C VAL A 121 -5.85 6.37 9.27
N MET A 122 -4.98 7.36 9.29
CA MET A 122 -3.80 7.37 8.42
C MET A 122 -2.84 6.22 8.73
N ILE A 123 -2.70 5.81 9.99
CA ILE A 123 -1.80 4.71 10.35
C ILE A 123 -2.49 3.35 10.29
N ALA A 124 -3.76 3.22 10.70
CA ALA A 124 -4.45 1.93 10.83
C ALA A 124 -5.32 1.54 9.62
N ILE A 125 -5.34 2.33 8.54
CA ILE A 125 -6.08 1.92 7.33
C ILE A 125 -5.49 0.60 6.78
N PRO A 126 -6.30 -0.38 6.29
CA PRO A 126 -5.82 -1.68 5.85
C PRO A 126 -4.70 -1.64 4.79
N SER A 127 -4.62 -0.57 4.00
CA SER A 127 -3.52 -0.34 3.05
C SER A 127 -2.15 -0.29 3.73
N VAL A 128 -2.05 0.29 4.94
CA VAL A 128 -0.81 0.30 5.72
C VAL A 128 -0.47 -1.11 6.19
N THR A 129 -1.46 -1.85 6.69
CA THR A 129 -1.28 -3.27 7.05
C THR A 129 -0.77 -4.09 5.88
N GLY A 130 -1.38 -3.95 4.70
CA GLY A 130 -0.92 -4.60 3.47
C GLY A 130 0.50 -4.16 3.07
N THR A 131 0.81 -2.87 3.16
CA THR A 131 2.16 -2.33 2.93
C THR A 131 3.18 -2.92 3.90
N LEU A 132 2.81 -3.14 5.16
CA LEU A 132 3.67 -3.79 6.14
C LEU A 132 3.92 -5.26 5.82
N GLY A 133 3.09 -5.93 5.01
CA GLY A 133 3.41 -7.25 4.45
C GLY A 133 4.62 -7.22 3.53
N TYR A 134 4.87 -6.06 2.90
CA TYR A 134 6.10 -5.75 2.17
C TYR A 134 7.03 -4.93 3.06
N LEU A 135 7.31 -5.45 4.26
CA LEU A 135 8.01 -4.74 5.33
C LEU A 135 9.31 -4.11 4.84
N PHE A 136 10.07 -4.83 4.00
CA PHE A 136 11.33 -4.40 3.39
C PHE A 136 11.24 -3.05 2.65
N THR A 137 10.06 -2.68 2.14
CA THR A 137 9.86 -1.42 1.39
C THR A 137 8.95 -0.40 2.09
N SER A 138 8.23 -0.82 3.15
CA SER A 138 7.18 -0.04 3.80
C SER A 138 7.55 1.41 4.18
N ALA A 139 8.73 1.61 4.81
CA ALA A 139 9.19 2.94 5.20
C ALA A 139 9.45 3.86 3.99
N TYR A 140 9.89 3.32 2.87
CA TYR A 140 10.11 4.10 1.64
C TYR A 140 8.80 4.51 0.99
N TYR A 141 7.75 3.68 1.09
CA TYR A 141 6.42 4.03 0.58
C TYR A 141 5.75 5.09 1.46
N ALA A 142 5.91 5.00 2.78
CA ALA A 142 5.48 6.07 3.68
C ALA A 142 6.22 7.39 3.41
N LEU A 143 7.52 7.33 3.09
CA LEU A 143 8.27 8.48 2.61
C LEU A 143 7.68 9.03 1.30
N ALA A 144 7.36 8.18 0.32
CA ALA A 144 6.74 8.58 -0.93
C ALA A 144 5.41 9.32 -0.69
N ALA A 145 4.54 8.79 0.17
CA ALA A 145 3.30 9.45 0.56
C ALA A 145 3.53 10.85 1.16
N PHE A 146 4.53 10.99 2.03
CA PHE A 146 4.93 12.30 2.56
C PHE A 146 5.38 13.26 1.45
N LEU A 147 6.22 12.79 0.52
CA LEU A 147 6.70 13.61 -0.60
C LEU A 147 5.57 14.00 -1.57
N ALA A 148 4.58 13.14 -1.81
CA ALA A 148 3.37 13.44 -2.59
C ALA A 148 2.57 14.58 -1.97
N LEU A 149 2.36 14.55 -0.65
CA LEU A 149 1.62 15.61 0.03
C LEU A 149 2.42 16.93 0.07
N LEU A 150 3.73 16.83 0.30
CA LEU A 150 4.62 18.00 0.30
C LEU A 150 4.69 18.65 -1.08
N SER A 151 4.87 17.87 -2.15
CA SER A 151 4.90 18.36 -3.53
C SER A 151 3.57 19.01 -3.90
N SER A 152 2.44 18.43 -3.49
CA SER A 152 1.11 18.99 -3.68
C SER A 152 0.97 20.38 -3.04
N VAL A 153 1.42 20.56 -1.79
CA VAL A 153 1.39 21.89 -1.14
C VAL A 153 2.35 22.87 -1.81
N MET A 154 3.55 22.43 -2.16
CA MET A 154 4.53 23.26 -2.87
C MET A 154 3.96 23.77 -4.21
N LEU A 155 3.36 22.87 -4.98
CA LEU A 155 2.74 23.19 -6.27
C LEU A 155 1.52 24.11 -6.08
N PHE A 156 0.68 23.81 -5.09
CA PHE A 156 -0.50 24.63 -4.79
C PHE A 156 -0.12 26.05 -4.37
N ARG A 157 0.99 26.23 -3.67
CA ARG A 157 1.47 27.55 -3.19
C ARG A 157 2.49 28.21 -4.11
N ALA A 158 2.87 27.58 -5.22
CA ALA A 158 3.88 28.12 -6.10
C ALA A 158 3.43 29.45 -6.73
N GLU A 159 4.31 30.45 -6.66
CA GLU A 159 4.11 31.81 -7.19
C GLU A 159 4.87 32.04 -8.51
N ASN A 160 5.79 31.14 -8.86
CA ASN A 160 6.61 31.25 -10.05
C ASN A 160 7.00 29.87 -10.63
N LEU A 161 7.44 29.87 -11.89
CA LEU A 161 7.79 28.65 -12.64
C LEU A 161 8.90 27.81 -11.97
N ARG A 162 9.84 28.43 -11.24
CA ARG A 162 10.91 27.68 -10.56
C ARG A 162 10.36 26.87 -9.39
N GLN A 163 9.45 27.44 -8.61
CA GLN A 163 8.78 26.73 -7.52
C GLN A 163 7.87 25.62 -8.03
N MET A 164 7.17 25.87 -9.15
CA MET A 164 6.35 24.85 -9.83
C MET A 164 7.21 23.68 -10.29
N PHE A 165 8.27 23.95 -11.05
CA PHE A 165 9.19 22.92 -11.52
C PHE A 165 9.86 22.14 -10.37
N ALA A 166 10.22 22.81 -9.27
CA ALA A 166 10.75 22.12 -8.09
C ALA A 166 9.72 21.16 -7.46
N ALA A 167 8.44 21.53 -7.45
CA ALA A 167 7.36 20.64 -7.00
C ALA A 167 7.15 19.47 -7.98
N ASP A 168 7.24 19.72 -9.29
CA ASP A 168 7.12 18.68 -10.31
C ASP A 168 8.24 17.64 -10.22
N VAL A 169 9.48 18.10 -9.99
CA VAL A 169 10.62 17.20 -9.75
C VAL A 169 10.39 16.36 -8.49
N LEU A 170 9.85 16.95 -7.43
CA LEU A 170 9.56 16.22 -6.19
C LEU A 170 8.45 15.17 -6.39
N LEU A 171 7.40 15.51 -7.15
CA LEU A 171 6.34 14.56 -7.49
C LEU A 171 6.86 13.46 -8.42
N CYS A 172 7.70 13.79 -9.40
CA CYS A 172 8.40 12.82 -10.24
C CYS A 172 9.25 11.83 -9.42
N CYS A 173 10.03 12.33 -8.44
CA CYS A 173 10.74 11.48 -7.49
C CYS A 173 9.79 10.60 -6.68
N THR A 174 8.63 11.12 -6.28
CA THR A 174 7.61 10.37 -5.53
C THR A 174 7.09 9.19 -6.36
N ILE A 175 6.69 9.43 -7.61
CA ILE A 175 6.24 8.39 -8.55
C ILE A 175 7.38 7.38 -8.80
N GLY A 176 8.63 7.85 -8.89
CA GLY A 176 9.82 7.00 -8.99
C GLY A 176 10.14 6.18 -7.75
N ILE A 177 9.53 6.46 -6.59
CA ILE A 177 9.59 5.58 -5.41
C ILE A 177 8.44 4.60 -5.47
N TYR A 178 7.22 5.12 -5.60
CA TYR A 178 6.00 4.33 -5.65
C TYR A 178 4.88 5.05 -6.40
N GLN A 179 4.40 4.45 -7.48
CA GLN A 179 3.51 5.10 -8.44
C GLN A 179 2.11 5.39 -7.89
N ALA A 180 1.59 4.55 -6.98
CA ALA A 180 0.23 4.72 -6.47
C ALA A 180 0.02 6.01 -5.66
N GLU A 181 1.11 6.62 -5.17
CA GLU A 181 1.09 7.91 -4.46
C GLU A 181 0.65 9.09 -5.36
N GLU A 182 0.61 8.91 -6.68
CA GLU A 182 0.03 9.91 -7.59
C GLU A 182 -1.46 10.14 -7.26
N GLY A 183 -2.22 9.07 -6.97
CA GLY A 183 -3.61 9.18 -6.55
C GLY A 183 -3.77 10.02 -5.28
N LEU A 184 -2.84 9.86 -4.32
CA LEU A 184 -2.78 10.63 -3.08
C LEU A 184 -2.54 12.13 -3.37
N ALA A 185 -1.57 12.45 -4.24
CA ALA A 185 -1.24 13.83 -4.60
C ALA A 185 -2.42 14.54 -5.31
N ILE A 186 -3.02 13.90 -6.32
CA ILE A 186 -4.12 14.46 -7.10
C ILE A 186 -5.34 14.71 -6.22
N SER A 187 -5.76 13.71 -5.43
CA SER A 187 -6.92 13.84 -4.55
C SER A 187 -6.71 14.91 -3.46
N PHE A 188 -5.49 15.05 -2.93
CA PHE A 188 -5.19 16.13 -1.99
C PHE A 188 -5.21 17.52 -2.63
N LEU A 189 -4.69 17.69 -3.86
CA LEU A 189 -4.81 18.95 -4.61
C LEU A 189 -6.27 19.33 -4.88
N LEU A 190 -7.14 18.34 -5.17
CA LEU A 190 -8.58 18.57 -5.31
C LEU A 190 -9.21 19.06 -4.01
N ILE A 191 -8.83 18.49 -2.85
CA ILE A 191 -9.30 18.96 -1.54
C ILE A 191 -8.82 20.39 -1.26
N LEU A 192 -7.59 20.74 -1.62
CA LEU A 192 -7.06 22.10 -1.47
C LEU A 192 -7.79 23.12 -2.36
N LEU A 193 -8.14 22.73 -3.60
CA LEU A 193 -8.97 23.52 -4.50
C LEU A 193 -10.38 23.72 -3.92
N LEU A 194 -11.04 22.65 -3.48
CA LEU A 194 -12.36 22.71 -2.85
C LEU A 194 -12.33 23.61 -1.62
N LYS A 195 -11.33 23.48 -0.75
CA LYS A 195 -11.17 24.32 0.44
C LYS A 195 -11.11 25.80 0.07
N HIS A 196 -10.31 26.17 -0.95
CA HIS A 196 -10.25 27.56 -1.41
C HIS A 196 -11.57 28.05 -2.00
N CYS A 197 -12.29 27.23 -2.77
CA CYS A 197 -13.63 27.56 -3.27
C CYS A 197 -14.60 27.88 -2.14
N LEU A 198 -14.57 27.07 -1.08
CA LEU A 198 -15.44 27.24 0.09
C LEU A 198 -15.03 28.43 0.97
N GLN A 199 -13.75 28.82 1.00
CA GLN A 199 -13.24 29.91 1.87
C GLN A 199 -13.33 31.29 1.22
N ASP A 200 -12.82 31.43 0.00
CA ASP A 200 -12.45 32.75 -0.53
C ASP A 200 -13.44 33.31 -1.55
N ASN A 201 -14.58 32.63 -1.78
CA ASN A 201 -15.52 32.96 -2.87
C ASN A 201 -14.77 33.36 -4.15
N LEU A 202 -13.77 32.56 -4.53
CA LEU A 202 -12.93 32.86 -5.68
C LEU A 202 -13.83 33.19 -6.87
N ASN A 203 -13.48 34.23 -7.61
CA ASN A 203 -14.11 34.42 -8.91
C ASN A 203 -13.80 33.16 -9.74
N SER A 204 -14.80 32.61 -10.42
CA SER A 204 -14.70 31.31 -11.09
C SER A 204 -13.52 31.25 -12.09
N ARG A 205 -13.13 32.37 -12.71
CA ARG A 205 -11.96 32.44 -13.60
C ARG A 205 -10.65 32.15 -12.88
N ALA A 206 -10.48 32.63 -11.64
CA ALA A 206 -9.29 32.35 -10.84
C ALA A 206 -9.20 30.87 -10.46
N PHE A 207 -10.34 30.26 -10.12
CA PHE A 207 -10.44 28.82 -9.87
C PHE A 207 -10.01 28.01 -11.09
N TRP A 208 -10.62 28.25 -12.25
CA TRP A 208 -10.33 27.50 -13.48
C TRP A 208 -8.88 27.67 -13.94
N LYS A 209 -8.32 28.88 -13.79
CA LYS A 209 -6.90 29.12 -14.06
C LYS A 209 -6.02 28.27 -13.14
N LYS A 210 -6.32 28.23 -11.82
CA LYS A 210 -5.55 27.45 -10.87
C LYS A 210 -5.67 25.95 -11.14
N ALA A 211 -6.88 25.45 -11.38
CA ALA A 211 -7.13 24.05 -11.73
C ALA A 211 -6.38 23.64 -13.01
N GLY A 212 -6.42 24.46 -14.08
CA GLY A 212 -5.69 24.20 -15.31
C GLY A 212 -4.17 24.21 -15.14
N ILE A 213 -3.63 25.11 -14.31
CA ILE A 213 -2.21 25.12 -13.94
C ILE A 213 -1.85 23.82 -13.21
N LEU A 214 -2.60 23.44 -12.18
CA LEU A 214 -2.33 22.21 -11.42
C LEU A 214 -2.36 20.97 -12.34
N LEU A 215 -3.37 20.85 -13.21
CA LEU A 215 -3.46 19.77 -14.18
C LEU A 215 -2.23 19.74 -15.11
N GLY A 216 -1.81 20.89 -15.63
CA GLY A 216 -0.62 20.97 -16.49
C GLY A 216 0.67 20.51 -15.77
N ASN A 217 0.80 20.80 -14.48
CA ASN A 217 1.98 20.41 -13.69
C ASN A 217 1.97 18.92 -13.31
N LEU A 218 0.79 18.34 -13.05
CA LEU A 218 0.64 16.89 -12.91
C LEU A 218 1.10 16.17 -14.19
N LEU A 219 0.68 16.67 -15.37
CA LEU A 219 1.14 16.13 -16.66
C LEU A 219 2.65 16.29 -16.86
N ILE A 220 3.23 17.44 -16.50
CA ILE A 220 4.68 17.66 -16.55
C ILE A 220 5.40 16.66 -15.66
N SER A 221 4.92 16.43 -14.43
CA SER A 221 5.49 15.46 -13.48
C SER A 221 5.47 14.03 -14.04
N ALA A 222 4.35 13.62 -14.63
CA ALA A 222 4.21 12.31 -15.28
C ALA A 222 5.15 12.15 -16.48
N ILE A 223 5.28 13.18 -17.33
CA ILE A 223 6.21 13.19 -18.47
C ILE A 223 7.66 13.12 -18.00
N LEU A 224 8.02 13.87 -16.96
CA LEU A 224 9.35 13.83 -16.34
C LEU A 224 9.65 12.42 -15.82
N TYR A 225 8.70 11.80 -15.11
CA TYR A 225 8.82 10.44 -14.61
C TYR A 225 9.03 9.43 -15.75
N ALA A 226 8.21 9.49 -16.80
CA ALA A 226 8.32 8.60 -17.95
C ALA A 226 9.69 8.76 -18.65
N GLY A 227 10.13 10.00 -18.88
CA GLY A 227 11.43 10.30 -19.48
C GLY A 227 12.60 9.77 -18.66
N ILE A 228 12.61 10.01 -17.34
CA ILE A 228 13.66 9.53 -16.44
C ILE A 228 13.65 8.00 -16.36
N THR A 229 12.48 7.37 -16.31
CA THR A 229 12.36 5.92 -16.31
C THR A 229 13.00 5.28 -17.54
N VAL A 230 12.75 5.85 -18.73
CA VAL A 230 13.41 5.41 -19.98
C VAL A 230 14.93 5.56 -19.91
N LEU A 231 15.43 6.64 -19.30
CA LEU A 231 16.88 6.83 -19.12
C LEU A 231 17.48 5.75 -18.20
N PHE A 232 16.82 5.43 -17.09
CA PHE A 232 17.28 4.38 -16.16
C PHE A 232 17.24 2.98 -16.80
N LEU A 233 16.18 2.65 -17.55
CA LEU A 233 16.10 1.40 -18.30
C LEU A 233 17.25 1.25 -19.29
N LYS A 234 17.52 2.30 -20.08
CA LYS A 234 18.64 2.32 -21.03
C LYS A 234 19.99 2.17 -20.33
N ALA A 235 20.20 2.88 -19.22
CA ALA A 235 21.44 2.83 -18.46
C ALA A 235 21.67 1.46 -17.79
N ALA A 236 20.60 0.76 -17.43
CA ALA A 236 20.66 -0.56 -16.81
C ALA A 236 20.65 -1.71 -17.84
N HIS A 237 20.52 -1.43 -19.13
CA HIS A 237 20.30 -2.42 -20.19
C HIS A 237 19.08 -3.33 -19.91
N MET A 238 18.01 -2.75 -19.33
CA MET A 238 16.78 -3.45 -18.98
C MET A 238 15.61 -2.97 -19.86
N THR A 239 14.61 -3.82 -20.03
CA THR A 239 13.29 -3.46 -20.56
C THR A 239 12.28 -3.36 -19.42
N MET A 240 11.19 -2.63 -19.65
CA MET A 240 10.09 -2.59 -18.69
C MET A 240 9.51 -4.01 -18.53
N SER A 241 9.23 -4.41 -17.29
CA SER A 241 8.54 -5.66 -16.99
C SER A 241 7.08 -5.56 -17.42
N ALA A 242 6.53 -6.65 -17.96
CA ALA A 242 5.09 -6.74 -18.28
C ALA A 242 4.20 -6.46 -17.05
N HIS A 243 4.70 -6.74 -15.85
CA HIS A 243 4.02 -6.49 -14.58
C HIS A 243 3.99 -5.00 -14.18
N ALA A 244 4.78 -4.14 -14.83
CA ALA A 244 4.78 -2.70 -14.55
C ALA A 244 3.52 -1.97 -15.03
N GLY A 245 2.61 -2.67 -15.73
CA GLY A 245 1.32 -2.14 -16.20
C GLY A 245 1.41 -1.11 -17.34
N LEU A 246 2.60 -0.60 -17.66
CA LEU A 246 2.80 0.39 -18.72
C LEU A 246 2.52 -0.16 -20.12
N ASP A 247 2.70 -1.46 -20.34
CA ASP A 247 2.37 -2.11 -21.62
C ASP A 247 0.86 -2.08 -21.90
N GLN A 248 0.04 -2.00 -20.84
CA GLN A 248 -1.42 -1.87 -20.91
C GLN A 248 -1.89 -0.42 -21.11
N LEU A 249 -1.00 0.56 -20.98
CA LEU A 249 -1.26 1.97 -21.32
C LEU A 249 -0.99 2.25 -22.81
N SER A 250 -0.60 1.24 -23.59
CA SER A 250 -0.43 1.36 -25.04
C SER A 250 -1.76 1.67 -25.73
N GLY A 251 -1.73 2.57 -26.74
CA GLY A 251 -2.89 3.25 -27.34
C GLY A 251 -3.89 2.40 -28.12
N SER A 252 -3.95 1.09 -27.89
CA SER A 252 -4.93 0.15 -28.43
C SER A 252 -6.02 -0.24 -27.43
N VAL A 253 -6.10 0.43 -26.26
CA VAL A 253 -7.19 0.22 -25.31
C VAL A 253 -8.51 0.68 -25.93
N GLY A 254 -9.37 -0.27 -26.30
CA GLY A 254 -10.67 0.03 -26.87
C GLY A 254 -11.53 0.89 -25.93
N PHE A 255 -12.34 1.79 -26.49
CA PHE A 255 -13.23 2.68 -25.75
C PHE A 255 -14.08 1.96 -24.67
N SER A 256 -14.50 0.73 -24.96
CA SER A 256 -15.24 -0.13 -24.02
C SER A 256 -14.47 -0.43 -22.73
N LEU A 257 -13.15 -0.68 -22.81
CA LEU A 257 -12.33 -0.97 -21.64
C LEU A 257 -12.13 0.27 -20.77
N VAL A 258 -11.90 1.43 -21.39
CA VAL A 258 -11.80 2.71 -20.66
C VAL A 258 -13.10 3.01 -19.91
N LEU A 259 -14.24 2.84 -20.58
CA LEU A 259 -15.55 3.02 -19.95
C LEU A 259 -15.76 2.04 -18.78
N THR A 260 -15.39 0.77 -18.95
CA THR A 260 -15.47 -0.25 -17.91
C THR A 260 -14.64 0.11 -16.69
N ARG A 261 -13.38 0.57 -16.88
CA ARG A 261 -12.51 1.03 -15.78
C ARG A 261 -13.08 2.25 -15.06
N ILE A 262 -13.66 3.21 -15.79
CA ILE A 262 -14.32 4.37 -15.20
C ILE A 262 -15.52 3.93 -14.35
N LEU A 263 -16.37 3.03 -14.84
CA LEU A 263 -17.50 2.53 -14.06
C LEU A 263 -17.04 1.77 -12.81
N GLN A 264 -15.99 0.95 -12.94
CA GLN A 264 -15.39 0.22 -11.84
C GLN A 264 -14.85 1.16 -10.76
N VAL A 265 -14.21 2.27 -11.12
CA VAL A 265 -13.77 3.32 -10.19
C VAL A 265 -14.92 3.81 -9.30
N TYR A 266 -16.07 4.15 -9.90
CA TYR A 266 -17.21 4.64 -9.13
C TYR A 266 -17.86 3.52 -8.30
N GLN A 267 -17.91 2.31 -8.83
CA GLN A 267 -18.36 1.13 -8.08
C GLN A 267 -17.49 0.92 -6.84
N GLU A 268 -16.16 0.82 -7.01
CA GLU A 268 -15.22 0.60 -5.91
C GLU A 268 -15.12 1.78 -4.94
N PHE A 269 -15.45 2.99 -5.39
CA PHE A 269 -15.52 4.15 -4.50
C PHE A 269 -16.81 4.17 -3.67
N ILE A 270 -17.98 3.90 -4.26
CA ILE A 270 -19.28 4.03 -3.56
C ILE A 270 -19.62 2.75 -2.80
N LEU A 271 -19.44 1.59 -3.43
CA LEU A 271 -19.79 0.25 -2.94
C LEU A 271 -18.59 -0.69 -3.17
N PRO A 272 -17.51 -0.54 -2.38
CA PRO A 272 -16.30 -1.35 -2.51
C PRO A 272 -16.62 -2.84 -2.44
N SER A 273 -15.94 -3.62 -3.28
CA SER A 273 -16.14 -5.07 -3.36
C SER A 273 -15.79 -5.73 -2.03
N ALA A 274 -16.76 -6.40 -1.41
CA ALA A 274 -16.59 -6.90 -0.03
C ALA A 274 -15.44 -7.92 0.12
N MET A 275 -15.25 -8.77 -0.90
CA MET A 275 -14.27 -9.86 -0.92
C MET A 275 -13.09 -9.54 -1.86
N ALA A 276 -12.43 -8.39 -1.65
CA ALA A 276 -11.30 -7.98 -2.47
C ALA A 276 -10.20 -7.38 -1.59
N SER A 277 -8.93 -7.64 -1.94
CA SER A 277 -7.79 -7.04 -1.23
C SER A 277 -7.68 -5.53 -1.42
N THR A 278 -8.37 -4.98 -2.41
CA THR A 278 -8.53 -3.54 -2.66
C THR A 278 -9.55 -2.87 -1.74
N ASN A 279 -10.30 -3.64 -0.94
CA ASN A 279 -11.32 -3.13 -0.03
C ASN A 279 -10.70 -2.55 1.25
N MET A 280 -10.70 -1.23 1.36
CA MET A 280 -10.21 -0.51 2.53
C MET A 280 -11.23 -0.40 3.67
N TYR A 281 -12.40 -1.03 3.51
CA TYR A 281 -13.53 -0.93 4.44
C TYR A 281 -14.08 -2.34 4.76
N PRO A 282 -13.28 -3.25 5.33
CA PRO A 282 -13.67 -4.64 5.57
C PRO A 282 -14.83 -4.77 6.57
N GLY A 283 -15.67 -5.78 6.36
CA GLY A 283 -16.81 -6.11 7.23
C GLY A 283 -17.73 -4.91 7.48
N ASN A 284 -18.06 -4.68 8.75
CA ASN A 284 -18.96 -3.60 9.16
C ASN A 284 -18.38 -2.18 8.95
N ILE A 285 -17.08 -2.03 8.68
CA ILE A 285 -16.47 -0.72 8.38
C ILE A 285 -17.07 -0.12 7.11
N ARG A 286 -17.46 -0.97 6.14
CA ARG A 286 -18.16 -0.54 4.92
C ARG A 286 -19.42 0.27 5.22
N ILE A 287 -20.25 -0.18 6.16
CA ILE A 287 -21.48 0.52 6.54
C ILE A 287 -21.14 1.90 7.11
N LEU A 288 -20.11 1.98 7.94
CA LEU A 288 -19.66 3.26 8.52
C LEU A 288 -19.09 4.20 7.46
N TYR A 289 -18.40 3.66 6.46
CA TYR A 289 -17.92 4.39 5.30
C TYR A 289 -19.07 4.95 4.45
N GLU A 290 -20.09 4.15 4.15
CA GLU A 290 -21.28 4.60 3.41
C GLU A 290 -22.01 5.74 4.16
N VAL A 291 -22.14 5.63 5.49
CA VAL A 291 -22.67 6.71 6.33
C VAL A 291 -21.78 7.95 6.28
N LEU A 292 -20.45 7.80 6.25
CA LEU A 292 -19.52 8.91 6.12
C LEU A 292 -19.70 9.66 4.78
N LEU A 293 -19.90 8.93 3.67
CA LEU A 293 -20.20 9.53 2.36
C LEU A 293 -21.48 10.37 2.40
N ILE A 294 -22.55 9.86 3.04
CA ILE A 294 -23.79 10.62 3.24
C ILE A 294 -23.51 11.90 4.04
N LEU A 295 -22.74 11.82 5.13
CA LEU A 295 -22.38 13.00 5.93
C LEU A 295 -21.57 14.02 5.12
N ILE A 296 -20.65 13.58 4.25
CA ILE A 296 -19.90 14.46 3.34
C ILE A 296 -20.86 15.22 2.42
N VAL A 297 -21.81 14.53 1.78
CA VAL A 297 -22.81 15.16 0.90
C VAL A 297 -23.68 16.15 1.68
N LEU A 298 -24.11 15.80 2.91
CA LEU A 298 -24.88 16.71 3.76
C LEU A 298 -24.10 17.97 4.16
N MET A 299 -22.81 17.83 4.47
CA MET A 299 -21.95 18.98 4.78
C MET A 299 -21.76 19.89 3.55
N LEU A 300 -21.50 19.32 2.38
CA LEU A 300 -21.41 20.07 1.12
C LEU A 300 -22.74 20.75 0.77
N GLY A 301 -23.86 20.06 0.89
CA GLY A 301 -25.19 20.61 0.63
C GLY A 301 -25.52 21.78 1.55
N ARG A 302 -25.06 21.76 2.80
CA ARG A 302 -25.19 22.89 3.72
C ARG A 302 -24.37 24.11 3.27
N GLU A 303 -23.13 23.91 2.82
CA GLU A 303 -22.31 25.01 2.27
C GLU A 303 -22.96 25.60 1.01
N LEU A 304 -23.48 24.74 0.12
CA LEU A 304 -24.16 25.16 -1.10
C LEU A 304 -25.47 25.92 -0.81
N ARG A 305 -26.26 25.51 0.19
CA ARG A 305 -27.49 26.21 0.57
C ARG A 305 -27.24 27.63 1.09
N ASN A 306 -26.08 27.84 1.73
CA ASN A 306 -25.73 29.12 2.34
C ASN A 306 -25.01 30.08 1.37
N THR A 307 -24.55 29.59 0.22
CA THR A 307 -23.84 30.44 -0.75
C THR A 307 -24.80 31.22 -1.65
N LYS A 308 -24.38 32.42 -2.06
CA LYS A 308 -25.00 33.17 -3.17
C LYS A 308 -24.28 32.96 -4.50
N ASN A 309 -23.10 32.32 -4.48
CA ASN A 309 -22.28 32.12 -5.67
C ASN A 309 -22.76 30.88 -6.45
N ARG A 310 -23.38 31.10 -7.61
CA ARG A 310 -23.85 30.00 -8.48
C ARG A 310 -22.71 29.17 -9.09
N SER A 311 -21.49 29.72 -9.24
CA SER A 311 -20.37 28.94 -9.79
C SER A 311 -19.94 27.81 -8.85
N LEU A 312 -20.13 27.99 -7.53
CA LEU A 312 -19.77 26.99 -6.53
C LEU A 312 -20.52 25.67 -6.73
N TYR A 313 -21.75 25.70 -7.24
CA TYR A 313 -22.51 24.48 -7.54
C TYR A 313 -21.82 23.64 -8.62
N LEU A 314 -21.35 24.27 -9.69
CA LEU A 314 -20.62 23.59 -10.76
C LEU A 314 -19.26 23.10 -10.26
N GLU A 315 -18.54 23.91 -9.49
CA GLU A 315 -17.23 23.57 -8.93
C GLU A 315 -17.32 22.36 -7.97
N VAL A 316 -18.33 22.32 -7.09
CA VAL A 316 -18.59 21.18 -6.19
C VAL A 316 -19.06 19.95 -6.97
N PHE A 317 -19.93 20.11 -7.97
CA PHE A 317 -20.37 19.00 -8.82
C PHE A 317 -19.18 18.34 -9.54
N LEU A 318 -18.30 19.14 -10.13
CA LEU A 318 -17.10 18.63 -10.79
C LEU A 318 -16.10 18.03 -9.81
N PHE A 319 -15.96 18.60 -8.61
CA PHE A 319 -15.19 17.97 -7.55
C PHE A 319 -15.73 16.57 -7.23
N LEU A 320 -17.04 16.42 -7.03
CA LEU A 320 -17.66 15.12 -6.75
C LEU A 320 -17.53 14.13 -7.92
N LEU A 321 -17.41 14.61 -9.15
CA LEU A 321 -17.16 13.79 -10.33
C LEU A 321 -15.69 13.34 -10.41
N VAL A 322 -14.73 14.23 -10.15
CA VAL A 322 -13.30 13.96 -10.37
C VAL A 322 -12.61 13.35 -9.14
N PHE A 323 -13.15 13.56 -7.95
CA PHE A 323 -12.57 13.07 -6.70
C PHE A 323 -12.53 11.53 -6.60
N PRO A 324 -13.59 10.76 -6.94
CA PRO A 324 -13.52 9.30 -6.94
C PRO A 324 -12.45 8.72 -7.88
N PRO A 325 -12.36 9.15 -9.16
CA PRO A 325 -11.24 8.78 -10.03
C PRO A 325 -9.85 9.11 -9.49
N ALA A 326 -9.69 10.22 -8.79
CA ALA A 326 -8.40 10.59 -8.19
C ALA A 326 -8.02 9.65 -7.03
N VAL A 327 -8.98 9.28 -6.18
CA VAL A 327 -8.76 8.36 -5.06
C VAL A 327 -8.52 6.93 -5.55
N LYS A 328 -9.27 6.48 -6.57
CA LYS A 328 -9.19 5.12 -7.13
C LYS A 328 -8.36 5.06 -8.43
N LEU A 329 -7.35 5.93 -8.55
CA LEU A 329 -6.57 6.12 -9.78
C LEU A 329 -6.00 4.80 -10.34
N MET A 330 -5.59 3.88 -9.47
CA MET A 330 -4.99 2.62 -9.90
C MET A 330 -5.91 1.72 -10.72
N PHE A 331 -7.23 1.80 -10.52
CA PHE A 331 -8.20 1.09 -11.38
C PHE A 331 -8.31 1.67 -12.79
N LEU A 332 -7.85 2.91 -13.02
CA LEU A 332 -7.74 3.49 -14.36
C LEU A 332 -6.43 3.09 -15.03
N LEU A 333 -5.33 3.13 -14.26
CA LEU A 333 -3.98 2.94 -14.79
C LEU A 333 -3.61 1.48 -15.02
N THR A 334 -4.21 0.55 -14.28
CA THR A 334 -3.83 -0.87 -14.31
C THR A 334 -5.07 -1.75 -14.31
N ASP A 335 -4.97 -2.97 -14.86
CA ASP A 335 -6.02 -3.97 -14.70
C ASP A 335 -6.28 -4.25 -13.22
N ALA A 336 -7.56 -4.36 -12.86
CA ALA A 336 -8.03 -4.59 -11.50
C ALA A 336 -7.41 -5.84 -10.85
N ALA A 337 -7.06 -6.87 -11.63
CA ALA A 337 -6.42 -8.08 -11.15
C ALA A 337 -5.04 -7.85 -10.52
N TYR A 338 -4.36 -6.74 -10.87
CA TYR A 338 -3.05 -6.38 -10.32
C TYR A 338 -3.11 -5.23 -9.30
N VAL A 339 -4.31 -4.79 -8.92
CA VAL A 339 -4.48 -3.77 -7.89
C VAL A 339 -4.52 -4.47 -6.53
N HIS A 340 -3.56 -4.14 -5.67
CA HIS A 340 -3.42 -4.74 -4.33
C HIS A 340 -3.69 -3.72 -3.22
N SER A 341 -3.89 -4.21 -1.99
CA SER A 341 -4.16 -3.42 -0.78
C SER A 341 -3.21 -2.21 -0.59
N LEU A 342 -1.91 -2.40 -0.83
CA LEU A 342 -0.88 -1.38 -0.62
C LEU A 342 -0.98 -0.20 -1.61
N MET A 343 -1.67 -0.40 -2.74
CA MET A 343 -1.90 0.62 -3.77
C MET A 343 -3.08 1.54 -3.44
N MET A 344 -3.84 1.22 -2.39
CA MET A 344 -5.09 1.89 -2.03
C MET A 344 -4.92 2.99 -0.98
N TYR A 345 -3.69 3.41 -0.66
CA TYR A 345 -3.45 4.38 0.40
C TYR A 345 -4.16 5.72 0.16
N ALA A 346 -4.43 6.09 -1.09
CA ALA A 346 -5.19 7.29 -1.45
C ALA A 346 -6.63 7.32 -0.87
N ASP A 347 -7.21 6.18 -0.46
CA ASP A 347 -8.51 6.12 0.22
C ASP A 347 -8.57 6.96 1.51
N ILE A 348 -7.42 7.25 2.15
CA ILE A 348 -7.38 8.16 3.32
C ILE A 348 -7.98 9.53 2.99
N MET A 349 -7.99 9.94 1.72
CA MET A 349 -8.43 11.26 1.30
C MET A 349 -9.93 11.47 1.47
N VAL A 350 -10.74 10.40 1.50
CA VAL A 350 -12.16 10.51 1.86
C VAL A 350 -12.32 11.01 3.30
N PHE A 351 -11.48 10.50 4.21
CA PHE A 351 -11.47 10.93 5.62
C PHE A 351 -10.89 12.34 5.78
N VAL A 352 -9.83 12.68 5.03
CA VAL A 352 -9.28 14.04 4.98
C VAL A 352 -10.34 15.05 4.51
N LEU A 353 -11.10 14.71 3.46
CA LEU A 353 -12.22 15.51 2.97
C LEU A 353 -13.28 15.71 4.05
N ALA A 354 -13.72 14.63 4.71
CA ALA A 354 -14.69 14.71 5.80
C ALA A 354 -14.22 15.65 6.91
N MET A 355 -12.97 15.52 7.36
CA MET A 355 -12.41 16.37 8.43
C MET A 355 -12.28 17.83 8.00
N THR A 356 -11.93 18.09 6.73
CA THR A 356 -11.90 19.44 6.15
C THR A 356 -13.27 20.11 6.22
N LEU A 357 -14.33 19.37 5.87
CA LEU A 357 -15.70 19.87 5.91
C LEU A 357 -16.22 20.03 7.34
N MET A 358 -15.82 19.13 8.26
CA MET A 358 -16.21 19.19 9.67
C MET A 358 -15.77 20.48 10.38
N GLU A 359 -14.63 21.06 9.99
CA GLU A 359 -14.18 22.36 10.53
C GLU A 359 -15.17 23.49 10.22
N ARG A 360 -15.94 23.36 9.12
CA ARG A 360 -16.89 24.38 8.67
C ARG A 360 -18.25 24.27 9.34
N VAL A 361 -18.67 23.05 9.70
CA VAL A 361 -19.98 22.79 10.34
C VAL A 361 -19.89 22.76 11.87
N SER A 362 -19.13 23.68 12.46
CA SER A 362 -18.88 23.73 13.91
C SER A 362 -20.16 23.78 14.76
N GLY A 363 -20.16 23.11 15.93
CA GLY A 363 -21.32 23.05 16.85
C GLY A 363 -22.51 22.20 16.40
N SER A 364 -22.53 21.70 15.16
CA SER A 364 -23.67 20.95 14.62
C SER A 364 -23.74 19.49 15.09
N LEU A 365 -24.95 18.91 15.04
CA LEU A 365 -25.16 17.47 15.25
C LEU A 365 -24.37 16.63 14.23
N ILE A 366 -24.32 17.07 12.97
CA ILE A 366 -23.56 16.44 11.89
C ILE A 366 -22.10 16.29 12.29
N ARG A 367 -21.46 17.35 12.79
CA ARG A 367 -20.06 17.28 13.26
C ARG A 367 -19.87 16.28 14.39
N LYS A 368 -20.76 16.28 15.40
CA LYS A 368 -20.66 15.34 16.53
C LYS A 368 -20.79 13.89 16.05
N ALA A 369 -21.74 13.63 15.17
CA ALA A 369 -21.93 12.33 14.53
C ALA A 369 -20.70 11.91 13.73
N SER A 370 -20.12 12.81 12.93
CA SER A 370 -18.89 12.53 12.17
C SER A 370 -17.71 12.20 13.08
N VAL A 371 -17.51 12.91 14.20
CA VAL A 371 -16.43 12.57 15.16
C VAL A 371 -16.61 11.18 15.74
N VAL A 372 -17.83 10.83 16.19
CA VAL A 372 -18.12 9.51 16.76
C VAL A 372 -17.92 8.41 15.71
N LEU A 373 -18.39 8.65 14.49
CA LEU A 373 -18.25 7.73 13.36
C LEU A 373 -16.77 7.48 13.02
N LEU A 374 -15.97 8.56 12.93
CA LEU A 374 -14.53 8.45 12.66
C LEU A 374 -13.81 7.71 13.79
N ALA A 375 -14.13 7.99 15.05
CA ALA A 375 -13.54 7.28 16.18
C ALA A 375 -13.87 5.77 16.16
N LEU A 376 -15.11 5.41 15.78
CA LEU A 376 -15.52 4.02 15.63
C LEU A 376 -14.78 3.34 14.47
N ILE A 377 -14.68 4.00 13.31
CA ILE A 377 -13.90 3.50 12.17
C ILE A 377 -12.44 3.27 12.59
N SER A 378 -11.81 4.25 13.25
CA SER A 378 -10.44 4.13 13.75
C SER A 378 -10.24 2.95 14.69
N PHE A 379 -11.16 2.72 15.62
CA PHE A 379 -11.09 1.58 16.53
C PHE A 379 -11.27 0.24 15.79
N MET A 380 -12.20 0.18 14.83
CA MET A 380 -12.42 -1.02 14.02
C MET A 380 -11.23 -1.34 13.12
N TYR A 381 -10.55 -0.33 12.59
CA TYR A 381 -9.30 -0.49 11.85
C TYR A 381 -8.19 -1.11 12.71
N VAL A 382 -7.93 -0.55 13.89
CA VAL A 382 -6.98 -1.13 14.85
C VAL A 382 -7.32 -2.60 15.14
N ARG A 383 -8.60 -2.91 15.39
CA ARG A 383 -9.03 -4.30 15.61
C ARG A 383 -8.75 -5.17 14.38
N TYR A 384 -9.12 -4.69 13.18
CA TYR A 384 -8.94 -5.44 11.95
C TYR A 384 -7.47 -5.77 11.70
N ASP A 385 -6.57 -4.79 11.86
CA ASP A 385 -5.13 -4.99 11.70
C ASP A 385 -4.59 -6.07 12.66
N ASN A 386 -5.01 -6.06 13.92
CA ASN A 386 -4.64 -7.10 14.89
C ASN A 386 -5.18 -8.48 14.50
N VAL A 387 -6.36 -8.56 13.88
CA VAL A 387 -6.90 -9.84 13.36
C VAL A 387 -6.06 -10.34 12.18
N VAL A 388 -5.61 -9.45 11.28
CA VAL A 388 -4.68 -9.80 10.19
C VAL A 388 -3.40 -10.39 10.77
N TYR A 389 -2.77 -9.71 11.74
CA TYR A 389 -1.53 -10.21 12.34
C TYR A 389 -1.70 -11.50 13.13
N LEU A 390 -2.83 -11.67 13.83
CA LEU A 390 -3.16 -12.93 14.50
C LEU A 390 -3.27 -14.09 13.50
N LYS A 391 -3.96 -13.86 12.37
CA LYS A 391 -4.04 -14.84 11.27
C LYS A 391 -2.63 -15.20 10.78
N THR A 392 -1.80 -14.20 10.52
CA THR A 392 -0.42 -14.40 10.05
C THR A 392 0.43 -15.18 11.04
N GLU A 393 0.36 -14.87 12.34
CA GLU A 393 1.09 -15.61 13.39
C GLU A 393 0.71 -17.09 13.42
N VAL A 394 -0.59 -17.38 13.39
CA VAL A 394 -1.11 -18.76 13.38
C VAL A 394 -0.63 -19.49 12.13
N GLN A 395 -0.77 -18.86 10.95
CA GLN A 395 -0.36 -19.47 9.69
C GLN A 395 1.16 -19.67 9.60
N GLN A 396 1.98 -18.76 10.13
CA GLN A 396 3.44 -18.91 10.13
C GLN A 396 3.88 -20.04 11.05
N SER A 397 3.28 -20.14 12.23
CA SER A 397 3.51 -21.25 13.16
C SER A 397 3.15 -22.60 12.53
N GLN A 398 2.01 -22.67 11.84
CA GLN A 398 1.59 -23.87 11.11
C GLN A 398 2.54 -24.21 9.96
N ALA A 399 2.97 -23.21 9.17
CA ALA A 399 3.90 -23.41 8.07
C ALA A 399 5.25 -23.92 8.55
N VAL A 400 5.83 -23.33 9.60
CA VAL A 400 7.08 -23.80 10.21
C VAL A 400 6.95 -25.23 10.73
N SER A 401 5.83 -25.58 11.37
CA SER A 401 5.59 -26.96 11.85
C SER A 401 5.46 -27.95 10.68
N TYR A 402 4.74 -27.55 9.62
CA TYR A 402 4.54 -28.36 8.43
C TYR A 402 5.86 -28.63 7.70
N TYR A 403 6.66 -27.58 7.47
CA TYR A 403 7.96 -27.71 6.82
C TYR A 403 8.95 -28.52 7.65
N ASN A 404 9.00 -28.34 8.97
CA ASN A 404 9.88 -29.18 9.81
C ASN A 404 9.51 -30.67 9.73
N SER A 405 8.21 -30.99 9.60
CA SER A 405 7.75 -32.38 9.41
C SER A 405 8.20 -32.92 8.04
N LEU A 406 8.04 -32.13 6.98
CA LEU A 406 8.51 -32.44 5.63
C LEU A 406 10.04 -32.66 5.60
N ILE A 407 10.80 -31.73 6.16
CA ILE A 407 12.27 -31.79 6.26
C ILE A 407 12.71 -33.03 7.03
N THR A 408 12.03 -33.35 8.14
CA THR A 408 12.33 -34.55 8.93
C THR A 408 12.13 -35.81 8.10
N ARG A 409 11.04 -35.89 7.32
CA ARG A 409 10.81 -37.04 6.42
C ARG A 409 11.84 -37.13 5.31
N ILE A 410 12.23 -36.01 4.69
CA ILE A 410 13.32 -35.96 3.71
C ILE A 410 14.62 -36.51 4.30
N ARG A 411 15.03 -36.04 5.48
CA ARG A 411 16.26 -36.47 6.17
C ARG A 411 16.21 -37.91 6.67
N SER A 412 15.00 -38.47 6.81
CA SER A 412 14.80 -39.85 7.28
C SER A 412 14.81 -40.87 6.14
N VAL A 413 14.86 -40.42 4.87
CA VAL A 413 14.97 -41.34 3.74
C VAL A 413 16.31 -42.08 3.80
N GLN A 414 16.26 -43.40 3.64
CA GLN A 414 17.45 -44.23 3.64
C GLN A 414 18.45 -43.78 2.56
N GLY A 415 19.70 -43.56 2.95
CA GLY A 415 20.77 -43.10 2.05
C GLY A 415 20.92 -41.58 1.96
N TYR A 416 20.08 -40.80 2.65
CA TYR A 416 20.23 -39.35 2.74
C TYR A 416 21.58 -38.93 3.38
N THR A 417 22.21 -37.94 2.76
CA THR A 417 23.35 -37.17 3.26
C THR A 417 23.06 -35.67 3.14
N ASP A 418 23.87 -34.84 3.79
CA ASP A 418 23.80 -33.37 3.65
C ASP A 418 24.06 -32.89 2.21
N ASP A 419 24.80 -33.65 1.41
CA ASP A 419 25.04 -33.40 -0.02
C ASP A 419 23.94 -33.94 -0.95
N THR A 420 22.88 -34.57 -0.43
CA THR A 420 21.85 -35.17 -1.27
C THR A 420 20.93 -34.09 -1.88
N PRO A 421 20.83 -33.99 -3.21
CA PRO A 421 19.94 -33.03 -3.85
C PRO A 421 18.46 -33.42 -3.69
N VAL A 422 17.58 -32.43 -3.82
CA VAL A 422 16.12 -32.59 -3.75
C VAL A 422 15.48 -32.17 -5.07
N CYS A 423 14.61 -33.02 -5.62
CA CYS A 423 13.73 -32.70 -6.73
C CYS A 423 12.30 -32.55 -6.21
N TRP A 424 11.66 -31.42 -6.50
CA TRP A 424 10.27 -31.15 -6.15
C TRP A 424 9.42 -31.40 -7.39
N ILE A 425 8.46 -32.33 -7.30
CA ILE A 425 7.48 -32.61 -8.35
C ILE A 425 6.19 -31.87 -7.97
N GLY A 426 5.67 -31.04 -8.87
CA GLY A 426 4.60 -30.10 -8.59
C GLY A 426 4.98 -29.03 -7.56
N SER A 427 3.99 -28.44 -6.90
CA SER A 427 4.20 -27.33 -5.96
C SER A 427 3.45 -27.51 -4.65
N LEU A 428 4.08 -27.12 -3.53
CA LEU A 428 3.37 -27.03 -2.24
C LEU A 428 2.22 -26.01 -2.28
N LYS A 429 2.21 -25.09 -3.24
CA LYS A 429 1.06 -24.22 -3.51
C LYS A 429 -0.22 -24.99 -3.83
N GLU A 430 -0.07 -26.16 -4.46
CA GLU A 430 -1.16 -26.99 -4.95
C GLU A 430 -1.45 -28.18 -4.02
N VAL A 431 -0.75 -28.27 -2.88
CA VAL A 431 -0.87 -29.41 -1.98
C VAL A 431 -2.29 -29.55 -1.43
N SER A 432 -2.87 -30.73 -1.62
CA SER A 432 -4.20 -31.08 -1.12
C SER A 432 -4.09 -31.87 0.18
N ASP A 433 -3.63 -31.23 1.25
CA ASP A 433 -3.62 -31.82 2.58
C ASP A 433 -4.90 -31.44 3.36
N GLY A 434 -5.79 -32.42 3.57
CA GLY A 434 -7.04 -32.28 4.33
C GLY A 434 -6.85 -32.14 5.84
N THR A 435 -5.62 -32.29 6.34
CA THR A 435 -5.28 -32.11 7.76
C THR A 435 -4.83 -30.67 8.08
N ILE A 436 -4.57 -29.84 7.06
CA ILE A 436 -4.32 -28.41 7.24
C ILE A 436 -5.58 -27.77 7.84
N SER A 437 -5.43 -27.10 8.98
CA SER A 437 -6.56 -26.46 9.66
C SER A 437 -7.14 -25.34 8.81
N ASP A 438 -8.46 -25.35 8.66
CA ASP A 438 -9.22 -24.29 8.02
C ASP A 438 -10.03 -23.55 9.11
N TYR A 439 -9.81 -22.25 9.21
CA TYR A 439 -10.50 -21.37 10.16
C TYR A 439 -11.46 -20.46 9.38
N PRO A 440 -12.77 -20.78 9.35
CA PRO A 440 -13.76 -19.96 8.66
C PRO A 440 -13.75 -18.49 9.07
N GLU A 441 -13.38 -18.20 10.33
CA GLU A 441 -13.28 -16.86 10.90
C GLU A 441 -12.22 -15.99 10.21
N PHE A 442 -11.20 -16.58 9.59
CA PHE A 442 -10.16 -15.87 8.85
C PHE A 442 -10.49 -15.65 7.37
N ARG A 443 -11.57 -16.23 6.84
CA ARG A 443 -11.95 -16.11 5.43
C ARG A 443 -12.39 -14.69 5.04
N GLU A 444 -12.92 -13.94 6.01
CA GLU A 444 -13.31 -12.53 5.81
C GLU A 444 -12.13 -11.55 5.93
N VAL A 445 -10.93 -12.04 6.25
CA VAL A 445 -9.72 -11.25 6.45
C VAL A 445 -8.89 -11.26 5.16
N ILE A 446 -9.13 -10.26 4.31
CA ILE A 446 -8.54 -10.16 2.98
C ILE A 446 -7.69 -8.90 2.91
N THR A 447 -6.38 -9.07 3.00
CA THR A 447 -5.42 -7.98 2.90
C THR A 447 -4.13 -8.56 2.34
N THR A 448 -3.88 -8.36 1.06
CA THR A 448 -2.64 -8.81 0.41
C THR A 448 -1.42 -8.24 1.14
N PRO A 449 -0.38 -9.05 1.42
CA PRO A 449 -0.22 -10.45 0.99
C PRO A 449 -0.82 -11.50 1.95
N TYR A 450 -1.42 -11.13 3.08
CA TYR A 450 -1.91 -12.04 4.13
C TYR A 450 -3.24 -12.76 3.82
N ASP A 451 -3.75 -12.66 2.60
CA ASP A 451 -4.99 -13.28 2.16
C ASP A 451 -4.82 -14.76 1.78
N GLU A 452 -3.60 -15.22 1.45
CA GLU A 452 -3.31 -16.61 1.11
C GLU A 452 -3.07 -17.53 2.34
N VAL A 453 -3.05 -18.84 2.10
CA VAL A 453 -2.66 -19.84 3.11
C VAL A 453 -1.14 -20.00 3.05
N MET A 454 -0.44 -19.68 4.13
CA MET A 454 1.03 -19.57 4.11
C MET A 454 1.78 -20.84 3.69
N ILE A 455 1.28 -22.04 4.04
CA ILE A 455 1.85 -23.32 3.58
C ILE A 455 1.86 -23.42 2.05
N ARG A 456 0.87 -22.78 1.41
CA ARG A 456 0.65 -22.78 -0.05
C ARG A 456 1.13 -21.49 -0.71
N ASP A 457 1.85 -20.65 0.01
CA ASP A 457 2.38 -19.41 -0.54
C ASP A 457 3.36 -19.70 -1.69
N TYR A 458 3.39 -18.84 -2.71
CA TYR A 458 4.28 -19.03 -3.86
C TYR A 458 5.77 -18.99 -3.51
N ALA A 459 6.14 -18.37 -2.38
CA ALA A 459 7.50 -18.29 -1.86
C ALA A 459 7.75 -19.31 -0.73
N TRP A 460 7.01 -20.41 -0.67
CA TRP A 460 7.14 -21.47 0.34
C TRP A 460 8.57 -21.97 0.52
N ASN A 461 9.34 -22.11 -0.56
CA ASN A 461 10.72 -22.58 -0.55
C ASN A 461 11.66 -21.58 0.14
N TYR A 462 11.48 -20.28 -0.14
CA TYR A 462 12.22 -19.21 0.54
C TYR A 462 11.83 -19.11 2.01
N MET A 463 10.56 -19.29 2.34
CA MET A 463 10.11 -19.33 3.73
C MET A 463 10.70 -20.52 4.48
N MET A 464 10.74 -21.71 3.87
CA MET A 464 11.36 -22.89 4.44
C MET A 464 12.86 -22.69 4.68
N LYS A 465 13.58 -22.08 3.71
CA LYS A 465 14.97 -21.67 3.88
C LYS A 465 15.16 -20.69 5.04
N LEU A 466 14.34 -19.64 5.07
CA LEU A 466 14.48 -18.56 6.04
C LEU A 466 14.18 -19.00 7.47
N TRP A 467 13.08 -19.74 7.69
CA TRP A 467 12.59 -20.06 9.02
C TRP A 467 12.99 -21.45 9.51
N CYS A 468 13.20 -22.41 8.61
CA CYS A 468 13.55 -23.78 8.97
C CYS A 468 15.01 -24.12 8.66
N GLY A 469 15.76 -23.23 7.99
CA GLY A 469 17.18 -23.43 7.68
C GLY A 469 17.44 -24.59 6.72
N PHE A 470 16.47 -24.93 5.87
CA PHE A 470 16.58 -26.01 4.89
C PHE A 470 16.62 -25.45 3.47
N ASP A 471 17.79 -25.60 2.83
CA ASP A 471 18.12 -25.06 1.51
C ASP A 471 18.99 -26.07 0.74
N PRO A 472 18.43 -27.23 0.36
CA PRO A 472 19.18 -28.24 -0.38
C PRO A 472 19.48 -27.78 -1.80
N GLU A 473 20.46 -28.40 -2.44
CA GLU A 473 20.60 -28.30 -3.89
C GLU A 473 19.32 -28.84 -4.55
N THR A 474 18.71 -28.04 -5.44
CA THR A 474 17.46 -28.42 -6.11
C THR A 474 17.73 -28.87 -7.54
N VAL A 475 17.21 -30.05 -7.91
CA VAL A 475 17.23 -30.55 -9.29
C VAL A 475 15.91 -30.19 -9.98
N PRO A 476 15.92 -29.78 -11.27
CA PRO A 476 14.70 -29.49 -12.01
C PRO A 476 13.75 -30.70 -12.09
N GLU A 477 12.45 -30.42 -12.04
CA GLU A 477 11.38 -31.43 -12.07
C GLU A 477 11.45 -32.33 -13.31
N GLU A 478 11.83 -31.76 -14.47
CA GLU A 478 11.89 -32.44 -15.77
C GLU A 478 12.87 -33.61 -15.80
N ALA A 479 13.81 -33.68 -14.85
CA ALA A 479 14.74 -34.81 -14.73
C ALA A 479 14.06 -36.09 -14.20
N PHE A 480 12.89 -35.96 -13.57
CA PHE A 480 12.22 -37.05 -12.85
C PHE A 480 10.73 -37.19 -13.16
N SER A 481 10.03 -36.13 -13.55
CA SER A 481 8.57 -36.10 -13.79
C SER A 481 8.06 -37.22 -14.72
N ASP A 482 8.74 -37.44 -15.86
CA ASP A 482 8.34 -38.45 -16.86
C ASP A 482 8.59 -39.91 -16.43
N ARG A 483 9.22 -40.14 -15.28
CA ARG A 483 9.57 -41.49 -14.83
C ARG A 483 8.34 -42.18 -14.25
N LYS A 484 8.07 -43.41 -14.71
CA LYS A 484 6.94 -44.22 -14.23
C LYS A 484 6.92 -44.41 -12.71
N GLU A 485 8.10 -44.54 -12.09
CA GLU A 485 8.23 -44.70 -10.64
C GLU A 485 7.90 -43.43 -9.86
N VAL A 486 7.98 -42.25 -10.48
CA VAL A 486 7.61 -40.94 -9.91
C VAL A 486 6.13 -40.66 -10.12
N GLN A 487 5.62 -40.94 -11.33
CA GLN A 487 4.20 -40.79 -11.65
C GLN A 487 3.30 -41.63 -10.72
N THR A 488 3.79 -42.80 -10.28
CA THR A 488 3.07 -43.69 -9.35
C THR A 488 3.22 -43.32 -7.88
N MET A 489 4.07 -42.34 -7.53
CA MET A 489 4.14 -41.83 -6.16
C MET A 489 2.83 -41.10 -5.81
N PRO A 490 2.31 -41.26 -4.58
CA PRO A 490 1.25 -40.37 -4.10
C PRO A 490 1.83 -38.99 -3.79
N SER A 491 0.96 -37.99 -3.66
CA SER A 491 1.35 -36.63 -3.26
C SER A 491 1.54 -36.54 -1.73
N TYR A 492 2.45 -35.69 -1.29
CA TYR A 492 2.66 -35.37 0.12
C TYR A 492 1.35 -34.79 0.70
N PRO A 493 0.92 -35.20 1.92
CA PRO A 493 1.67 -35.87 2.98
C PRO A 493 1.58 -37.39 3.01
N ASP A 494 1.06 -38.07 1.99
CA ASP A 494 0.87 -39.52 2.05
C ASP A 494 2.20 -40.30 2.11
N ASP A 495 2.16 -41.54 2.60
CA ASP A 495 3.35 -42.40 2.64
C ASP A 495 3.82 -42.76 1.22
N GLY A 496 5.13 -42.82 1.00
CA GLY A 496 5.72 -43.04 -0.33
C GLY A 496 5.81 -41.81 -1.25
N SER A 497 5.32 -40.64 -0.82
CA SER A 497 5.46 -39.35 -1.53
C SER A 497 6.87 -38.76 -1.53
N ILE A 498 7.78 -39.31 -0.73
CA ILE A 498 9.18 -38.90 -0.63
C ILE A 498 10.06 -40.14 -0.78
N ARG A 499 10.93 -40.16 -1.79
CA ARG A 499 11.77 -41.33 -2.11
C ARG A 499 13.15 -40.94 -2.59
N MET A 500 14.14 -41.79 -2.32
CA MET A 500 15.46 -41.73 -2.98
C MET A 500 15.35 -42.39 -4.35
N ILE A 501 15.69 -41.65 -5.41
CA ILE A 501 15.72 -42.14 -6.80
C ILE A 501 17.01 -41.62 -7.44
N ASP A 502 17.88 -42.54 -7.89
CA ASP A 502 19.17 -42.24 -8.50
C ASP A 502 20.03 -41.24 -7.70
N GLY A 503 20.04 -41.35 -6.37
CA GLY A 503 20.83 -40.48 -5.48
C GLY A 503 20.22 -39.08 -5.26
N THR A 504 19.00 -38.83 -5.71
CA THR A 504 18.22 -37.60 -5.47
C THR A 504 16.99 -37.92 -4.62
N ILE A 505 16.66 -37.09 -3.65
CA ILE A 505 15.36 -37.17 -2.97
C ILE A 505 14.30 -36.54 -3.86
N VAL A 506 13.35 -37.34 -4.33
CA VAL A 506 12.17 -36.86 -5.05
C VAL A 506 11.03 -36.68 -4.06
N VAL A 507 10.46 -35.46 -4.00
CA VAL A 507 9.29 -35.11 -3.20
C VAL A 507 8.14 -34.77 -4.15
N LYS A 508 7.07 -35.55 -4.14
CA LYS A 508 5.85 -35.25 -4.93
C LYS A 508 4.88 -34.43 -4.11
N CYS A 509 4.69 -33.16 -4.46
CA CYS A 509 3.86 -32.19 -3.74
C CYS A 509 2.41 -32.16 -4.23
N SER A 510 2.21 -32.27 -5.54
CA SER A 510 0.91 -32.33 -6.20
C SER A 510 0.99 -33.30 -7.38
N GLU A 511 -0.17 -33.72 -7.90
CA GLU A 511 -0.24 -34.31 -9.24
C GLU A 511 0.12 -33.23 -10.27
N GLU A 512 0.81 -33.61 -11.36
CA GLU A 512 1.06 -32.69 -12.47
C GLU A 512 -0.26 -32.06 -12.92
N GLY A 513 -0.29 -30.72 -12.95
CA GLY A 513 -1.48 -29.96 -13.32
C GLY A 513 -1.97 -30.34 -14.72
N ASN A 514 -3.27 -30.64 -14.82
CA ASN A 514 -4.04 -30.57 -16.06
C ASN A 514 -4.24 -29.12 -16.50
#